data_AF-A0A2D7AQU8-F1
#
_entry.id   AF-A0A2D7AQU8-F1
#
_cell.length_a   1.000
_cell.length_b   1.000
_cell.length_c   1.000
_cell.angle_alpha   90.00
_cell.angle_beta   90.00
_cell.angle_gamma   90.00
#
_symmetry.space_group_name_H-M   'P 1'
#
loop_
_entity.id
_entity.type
_entity.pdbx_description
1 polymer ?
#
loop_
_entity_poly.entity_id
_entity_poly.type
_entity_poly.pdbx_seq_one_letter_code
_entity_poly.pdbx_strand_id
1 'polypeptide(L)'
;MTDQYNMALNSISKKEILDQLEKNHKVDVPQNLIDNELKSIPKNPESKNNDKNIESAKKRITLGLILNEYGEANKIKVTEDEIKNEIQKQVKSMPGQEKFVFEYYQKNPSATQHLQSSLYEEKIIQFIKSKINLTKKELTIKEAEKLITTFNEENKAKASTDDKKKDTKPIKSKKISKK
;
A
#
# COMPACT_ATOMS: atom_id res chain seq x y z
N MET A 1 -7.87 -6.32 -20.98
CA MET A 1 -6.84 -5.25 -21.12
C MET A 1 -7.29 -3.97 -20.45
N THR A 2 -8.42 -3.36 -20.86
CA THR A 2 -8.92 -2.11 -20.25
C THR A 2 -9.08 -2.15 -18.74
N ASP A 3 -9.59 -3.25 -18.18
CA ASP A 3 -9.77 -3.38 -16.73
C ASP A 3 -8.45 -3.40 -15.95
N GLN A 4 -7.39 -3.99 -16.52
CA GLN A 4 -6.06 -3.99 -15.90
C GLN A 4 -5.47 -2.58 -15.85
N TYR A 5 -5.61 -1.81 -16.93
CA TYR A 5 -5.19 -0.40 -16.94
C TYR A 5 -5.98 0.41 -15.91
N ASN A 6 -7.30 0.23 -15.84
CA ASN A 6 -8.15 0.92 -14.87
C ASN A 6 -7.76 0.61 -13.42
N MET A 7 -7.49 -0.66 -13.10
CA MET A 7 -7.03 -1.06 -11.77
C MET A 7 -5.68 -0.42 -11.41
N ALA A 8 -4.74 -0.41 -12.34
CA ALA A 8 -3.42 0.19 -12.12
C ALA A 8 -3.50 1.71 -11.97
N LEU A 9 -4.24 2.41 -12.84
CA LEU A 9 -4.47 3.85 -12.74
C LEU A 9 -5.21 4.24 -11.46
N ASN A 10 -6.21 3.45 -11.05
CA ASN A 10 -6.89 3.67 -9.77
C ASN A 10 -5.94 3.53 -8.58
N SER A 11 -4.98 2.61 -8.66
CA SER A 11 -3.96 2.42 -7.62
C SER A 11 -2.99 3.61 -7.54
N ILE A 12 -2.63 4.17 -8.70
CA ILE A 12 -1.83 5.42 -8.78
C ILE A 12 -2.58 6.57 -8.12
N SER A 13 -3.84 6.83 -8.52
CA SER A 13 -4.63 7.91 -7.94
C SER A 13 -4.88 7.70 -6.45
N LYS A 14 -5.11 6.45 -6.00
CA LYS A 14 -5.27 6.13 -4.58
C LYS A 14 -4.02 6.48 -3.80
N LYS A 15 -2.83 6.10 -4.29
CA LYS A 15 -1.55 6.46 -3.65
C LYS A 15 -1.37 7.98 -3.58
N GLU A 16 -1.67 8.70 -4.65
CA GLU A 16 -1.55 10.15 -4.67
C GLU A 16 -2.46 10.83 -3.64
N ILE A 17 -3.72 10.37 -3.52
CA ILE A 17 -4.65 10.85 -2.49
C ILE A 17 -4.09 10.60 -1.09
N LEU A 18 -3.59 9.39 -0.81
CA LEU A 18 -3.02 9.04 0.48
C LEU A 18 -1.76 9.87 0.79
N ASP A 19 -0.85 10.04 -0.17
CA ASP A 19 0.36 10.85 -0.03
C ASP A 19 0.02 12.33 0.25
N GLN A 20 -1.06 12.85 -0.33
CA GLN A 20 -1.54 14.21 -0.06
C GLN A 20 -2.18 14.33 1.32
N LEU A 21 -2.96 13.33 1.76
CA LEU A 21 -3.53 13.29 3.11
C LEU A 21 -2.43 13.27 4.16
N GLU A 22 -1.38 12.47 3.97
CA GLU A 22 -0.23 12.42 4.88
C GLU A 22 0.47 13.79 4.98
N LYS A 23 0.71 14.46 3.84
CA LYS A 23 1.40 15.76 3.82
C LYS A 23 0.59 16.89 4.46
N ASN A 24 -0.73 16.86 4.28
CA ASN A 24 -1.61 17.92 4.75
C ASN A 24 -1.96 17.77 6.24
N HIS A 25 -1.84 16.58 6.81
CA HIS A 25 -2.18 16.30 8.21
C HIS A 25 -0.96 15.87 9.01
N LYS A 26 -0.53 16.71 9.96
CA LYS A 26 0.50 16.34 10.93
C LYS A 26 -0.14 15.57 12.08
N VAL A 27 0.13 14.26 12.13
CA VAL A 27 -0.28 13.40 13.24
C VAL A 27 0.96 13.02 14.03
N ASP A 28 0.90 13.22 15.36
CA ASP A 28 1.93 12.73 16.25
C ASP A 28 1.64 11.27 16.60
N VAL A 29 2.56 10.37 16.23
CA VAL A 29 2.38 8.93 16.40
C VAL A 29 3.24 8.49 17.58
N PRO A 30 2.64 8.00 18.68
CA PRO A 30 3.39 7.55 19.84
C PRO A 30 4.24 6.32 19.50
N GLN A 31 5.45 6.28 20.07
CA GLN A 31 6.45 5.23 19.79
C GLN A 31 5.91 3.82 20.01
N ASN A 32 5.06 3.61 21.03
CA ASN A 32 4.45 2.31 21.32
C ASN A 32 3.64 1.75 20.13
N LEU A 33 2.98 2.61 19.34
CA LEU A 33 2.24 2.17 18.16
C LEU A 33 3.20 1.79 17.03
N ILE A 34 4.27 2.56 16.85
CA ILE A 34 5.31 2.30 15.86
C ILE A 34 5.95 0.93 16.14
N ASP A 35 6.31 0.67 17.40
CA ASP A 35 6.94 -0.59 17.81
C ASP A 35 6.02 -1.80 17.60
N ASN A 36 4.70 -1.62 17.75
CA ASN A 36 3.72 -2.66 17.48
C ASN A 36 3.58 -2.93 15.98
N GLU A 37 3.52 -1.89 15.14
CA GLU A 37 3.47 -2.05 13.68
C GLU A 37 4.76 -2.68 13.13
N LEU A 38 5.92 -2.34 13.71
CA LEU A 38 7.21 -2.95 13.35
C LEU A 38 7.26 -4.46 13.61
N LYS A 39 6.48 -5.00 14.56
CA LYS A 39 6.37 -6.45 14.79
C LYS A 39 5.62 -7.16 13.66
N SER A 40 4.69 -6.46 13.02
CA SER A 40 3.91 -6.95 11.88
C SER A 40 4.75 -6.94 10.59
N ILE A 41 5.82 -6.15 10.54
CA ILE A 41 6.77 -6.18 9.43
C ILE A 41 7.65 -7.44 9.59
N PRO A 42 7.69 -8.34 8.59
CA PRO A 42 8.54 -9.52 8.66
C PRO A 42 10.00 -9.08 8.85
N LYS A 43 10.61 -9.49 9.96
CA LYS A 43 12.03 -9.23 10.26
C LYS A 43 12.89 -10.01 9.27
N ASN A 44 13.22 -9.38 8.14
CA ASN A 44 14.19 -9.96 7.24
C ASN A 44 15.57 -9.85 7.91
N PRO A 45 16.33 -10.94 8.10
CA PRO A 45 17.62 -10.91 8.81
C PRO A 45 18.68 -10.01 8.14
N GLU A 46 18.47 -9.58 6.89
CA GLU A 46 19.38 -8.70 6.14
C GLU A 46 19.00 -7.21 6.18
N SER A 47 17.82 -6.83 6.69
CA SER A 47 17.40 -5.43 6.69
C SER A 47 17.98 -4.67 7.89
N LYS A 48 19.19 -4.13 7.74
CA LYS A 48 19.84 -3.21 8.70
C LYS A 48 19.21 -1.80 8.75
N ASN A 49 18.15 -1.55 7.99
CA ASN A 49 17.53 -0.23 7.86
C ASN A 49 16.30 -0.08 8.79
N ASN A 50 16.54 -0.01 10.10
CA ASN A 50 15.47 0.24 11.08
C ASN A 50 14.72 1.55 10.78
N ASP A 51 15.41 2.60 10.36
CA ASP A 51 14.82 3.94 10.16
C ASP A 51 13.76 3.96 9.04
N LYS A 52 13.98 3.22 7.95
CA LYS A 52 13.02 3.12 6.83
C LYS A 52 11.78 2.33 7.22
N ASN A 53 11.96 1.26 8.01
CA ASN A 53 10.85 0.48 8.54
C ASN A 53 10.03 1.31 9.55
N ILE A 54 10.71 2.12 10.38
CA ILE A 54 10.08 3.08 11.31
C ILE A 54 9.27 4.12 10.52
N GLU A 55 9.85 4.71 9.47
CA GLU A 55 9.15 5.71 8.65
C GLU A 55 7.93 5.10 7.95
N SER A 56 8.07 3.90 7.38
CA SER A 56 6.96 3.16 6.75
C SER A 56 5.85 2.83 7.76
N ALA A 57 6.21 2.33 8.94
CA ALA A 57 5.28 2.05 10.03
C ALA A 57 4.56 3.33 10.48
N LYS A 58 5.30 4.42 10.67
CA LYS A 58 4.73 5.73 11.02
C LYS A 58 3.73 6.21 9.97
N LYS A 59 4.05 6.07 8.67
CA LYS A 59 3.14 6.42 7.58
C LYS A 59 1.86 5.61 7.60
N ARG A 60 1.96 4.28 7.76
CA ARG A 60 0.79 3.40 7.84
C ARG A 60 -0.10 3.73 9.01
N ILE A 61 0.47 3.92 10.20
CA ILE A 61 -0.29 4.30 11.40
C ILE A 61 -0.94 5.66 11.20
N THR A 62 -0.21 6.64 10.69
CA THR A 62 -0.72 7.99 10.42
C THR A 62 -1.92 7.94 9.48
N LEU A 63 -1.79 7.27 8.33
CA LEU A 63 -2.88 7.12 7.37
C LEU A 63 -4.05 6.34 7.96
N GLY A 64 -3.80 5.26 8.70
CA GLY A 64 -4.84 4.49 9.38
C GLY A 64 -5.66 5.35 10.36
N LEU A 65 -4.99 6.18 11.16
CA LEU A 65 -5.64 7.11 12.08
C LEU A 65 -6.47 8.16 11.35
N ILE A 66 -5.91 8.78 10.29
CA ILE A 66 -6.62 9.78 9.47
C ILE A 66 -7.86 9.15 8.84
N LEU A 67 -7.70 8.00 8.18
CA LEU A 67 -8.81 7.31 7.51
C LEU A 67 -9.89 6.90 8.51
N ASN A 68 -9.52 6.43 9.70
CA ASN A 68 -10.46 6.06 10.74
C ASN A 68 -11.28 7.27 11.20
N GLU A 69 -10.63 8.40 11.47
CA GLU A 69 -11.30 9.66 11.86
C GLU A 69 -12.27 10.13 10.76
N TYR A 70 -11.85 10.09 9.50
CA TYR A 70 -12.72 10.44 8.36
C TYR A 70 -13.93 9.51 8.26
N GLY A 71 -13.73 8.20 8.44
CA GLY A 71 -14.81 7.24 8.38
C GLY A 71 -15.82 7.41 9.52
N GLU A 72 -15.35 7.61 10.75
CA GLU A 72 -16.19 7.90 11.92
C GLU A 72 -16.97 9.22 11.76
N ALA A 73 -16.29 10.30 11.37
CA ALA A 73 -16.91 11.62 11.17
C ALA A 73 -18.03 11.61 10.12
N ASN A 74 -17.90 10.75 9.10
CA ASN A 74 -18.89 10.59 8.03
C ASN A 74 -19.79 9.36 8.21
N LYS A 75 -19.70 8.67 9.36
CA LYS A 75 -20.48 7.47 9.70
C LYS A 75 -20.39 6.38 8.63
N ILE A 76 -19.23 6.27 7.98
CA ILE A 76 -18.95 5.21 7.01
C ILE A 76 -18.86 3.91 7.79
N LYS A 77 -19.59 2.89 7.35
CA LYS A 77 -19.54 1.54 7.92
C LYS A 77 -19.56 0.52 6.81
N VAL A 78 -18.88 -0.60 7.04
CA VAL A 78 -18.98 -1.78 6.19
C VAL A 78 -20.06 -2.67 6.77
N THR A 79 -21.04 -3.01 5.95
CA THR A 79 -22.14 -3.90 6.32
C THR A 79 -21.75 -5.37 6.13
N GLU A 80 -22.41 -6.27 6.84
CA GLU A 80 -22.18 -7.71 6.68
C GLU A 80 -22.48 -8.19 5.26
N ASP A 81 -23.47 -7.58 4.60
CA ASP A 81 -23.84 -7.94 3.23
C ASP A 81 -22.73 -7.54 2.23
N GLU A 82 -22.06 -6.41 2.45
CA GLU A 82 -20.89 -6.03 1.64
C GLU A 82 -19.74 -7.03 1.80
N ILE A 83 -19.47 -7.48 3.03
CA ILE A 83 -18.45 -8.50 3.29
C ILE A 83 -18.82 -9.81 2.59
N LYS A 84 -20.07 -10.28 2.73
CA LYS A 84 -20.55 -11.49 2.06
C LYS A 84 -20.45 -11.38 0.54
N ASN A 85 -20.83 -10.24 -0.03
CA ASN A 85 -20.73 -9.98 -1.46
C ASN A 85 -19.27 -10.01 -1.93
N GLU A 86 -18.34 -9.46 -1.17
CA GLU A 86 -16.92 -9.48 -1.52
C GLU A 86 -16.32 -10.89 -1.43
N ILE A 87 -16.69 -11.67 -0.40
CA ILE A 87 -16.33 -13.10 -0.32
C ILE A 87 -16.86 -13.86 -1.54
N GLN A 88 -18.11 -13.61 -1.96
CA GLN A 88 -18.69 -14.23 -3.15
C GLN A 88 -17.95 -13.85 -4.43
N LYS A 89 -17.50 -12.59 -4.57
CA LYS A 89 -16.65 -12.19 -5.71
C LYS A 89 -15.33 -12.96 -5.71
N GLN A 90 -14.70 -13.12 -4.55
CA GLN A 90 -13.45 -13.87 -4.41
C GLN A 90 -13.64 -15.37 -4.71
N VAL A 91 -14.78 -15.94 -4.33
CA VAL A 91 -15.15 -17.31 -4.69
C VAL A 91 -15.28 -17.45 -6.21
N LYS A 92 -15.98 -16.52 -6.86
CA LYS A 92 -16.17 -16.51 -8.33
C LYS A 92 -14.87 -16.31 -9.11
N SER A 93 -13.88 -15.63 -8.53
CA SER A 93 -12.57 -15.44 -9.18
C SER A 93 -11.69 -16.70 -9.12
N MET A 94 -12.06 -17.70 -8.31
CA MET A 94 -11.31 -18.95 -8.13
C MET A 94 -12.18 -20.19 -8.43
N PRO A 95 -12.53 -20.43 -9.72
CA PRO A 95 -13.33 -21.59 -10.11
C PRO A 95 -12.63 -22.90 -9.73
N GLY A 96 -13.39 -23.83 -9.13
CA GLY A 96 -12.87 -25.12 -8.65
C GLY A 96 -12.29 -25.12 -7.24
N GLN A 97 -12.13 -23.95 -6.61
CA GLN A 97 -11.67 -23.81 -5.21
C GLN A 97 -12.70 -23.09 -4.32
N GLU A 98 -13.93 -22.97 -4.78
CA GLU A 98 -14.99 -22.18 -4.15
C GLU A 98 -15.20 -22.54 -2.67
N LYS A 99 -15.27 -23.86 -2.39
CA LYS A 99 -15.45 -24.38 -1.03
C LYS A 99 -14.29 -24.02 -0.13
N PHE A 100 -13.06 -24.05 -0.63
CA PHE A 100 -11.87 -23.71 0.13
C PHE A 100 -11.83 -22.22 0.48
N VAL A 101 -12.15 -21.34 -0.47
CA VAL A 101 -12.22 -19.89 -0.23
C VAL A 101 -13.28 -19.56 0.82
N PHE A 102 -14.47 -20.16 0.71
CA PHE A 102 -15.53 -19.95 1.69
C PHE A 102 -15.13 -20.44 3.09
N GLU A 103 -14.57 -21.66 3.18
CA GLU A 103 -14.10 -22.24 4.43
C GLU A 103 -12.94 -21.45 5.06
N TYR A 104 -12.07 -20.87 4.25
CA TYR A 104 -10.99 -19.99 4.70
C TYR A 104 -11.53 -18.77 5.45
N TYR A 105 -12.51 -18.04 4.89
CA TYR A 105 -13.09 -16.87 5.57
C TYR A 105 -13.96 -17.27 6.77
N GLN A 106 -14.63 -18.43 6.71
CA GLN A 106 -15.43 -18.93 7.82
C GLN A 106 -14.59 -19.33 9.03
N LYS A 107 -13.45 -19.99 8.80
CA LYS A 107 -12.57 -20.49 9.87
C LYS A 107 -11.55 -19.46 10.36
N ASN A 108 -11.27 -18.41 9.58
CA ASN A 108 -10.29 -17.39 9.93
C ASN A 108 -10.97 -16.02 10.14
N PRO A 109 -11.40 -15.70 11.37
CA PRO A 109 -11.93 -14.38 11.69
C PRO A 109 -10.99 -13.24 11.29
N SER A 110 -9.68 -13.43 11.43
CA SER A 110 -8.67 -12.44 11.03
C SER A 110 -8.69 -12.15 9.52
N ALA A 111 -8.99 -13.14 8.68
CA ALA A 111 -9.11 -12.94 7.24
C ALA A 111 -10.36 -12.12 6.90
N THR A 112 -11.47 -12.40 7.57
CA THR A 112 -12.71 -11.63 7.42
C THR A 112 -12.55 -10.20 7.93
N GLN A 113 -11.83 -9.99 9.05
CA GLN A 113 -11.47 -8.65 9.53
C GLN A 113 -10.57 -7.90 8.55
N HIS A 114 -9.57 -8.56 7.95
CA HIS A 114 -8.73 -7.94 6.93
C HIS A 114 -9.56 -7.51 5.71
N LEU A 115 -10.47 -8.37 5.25
CA LEU A 115 -11.38 -8.05 4.16
C LEU A 115 -12.27 -6.85 4.49
N GLN A 116 -12.83 -6.83 5.70
CA GLN A 116 -13.61 -5.71 6.21
C GLN A 116 -12.78 -4.40 6.24
N SER A 117 -11.55 -4.44 6.72
CA SER A 117 -10.64 -3.29 6.72
C SER A 117 -10.36 -2.79 5.30
N SER A 118 -10.13 -3.69 4.35
CA SER A 118 -9.93 -3.33 2.94
C SER A 118 -11.16 -2.65 2.34
N LEU A 119 -12.35 -3.22 2.58
CA LEU A 119 -13.62 -2.62 2.14
C LEU A 119 -13.86 -1.26 2.78
N TYR A 120 -13.54 -1.10 4.06
CA TYR A 120 -13.70 0.15 4.79
C TYR A 120 -12.82 1.25 4.19
N GLU A 121 -11.54 0.94 3.96
CA GLU A 121 -10.60 1.85 3.31
C GLU A 121 -11.09 2.26 1.91
N GLU A 122 -11.54 1.31 1.09
CA GLU A 122 -12.06 1.61 -0.24
C GLU A 122 -13.26 2.55 -0.20
N LYS A 123 -14.20 2.34 0.72
CA LYS A 123 -15.37 3.22 0.90
C LYS A 123 -14.95 4.63 1.33
N ILE A 124 -14.00 4.76 2.26
CA ILE A 124 -13.48 6.07 2.68
C ILE A 124 -12.82 6.78 1.49
N ILE A 125 -11.97 6.09 0.74
CA ILE A 125 -11.31 6.67 -0.45
C ILE A 125 -12.33 7.07 -1.50
N GLN A 126 -13.37 6.27 -1.74
CA GLN A 126 -14.44 6.61 -2.66
C GLN A 126 -15.22 7.85 -2.19
N PHE A 127 -15.48 7.95 -0.89
CA PHE A 127 -16.11 9.13 -0.31
C PHE A 127 -15.23 10.37 -0.46
N ILE A 128 -13.93 10.27 -0.16
CA ILE A 128 -12.96 11.37 -0.36
C ILE A 128 -12.96 11.79 -1.84
N LYS A 129 -12.86 10.84 -2.78
CA LYS A 129 -12.94 11.11 -4.23
C LYS A 129 -14.20 11.87 -4.62
N SER A 130 -15.33 11.64 -3.95
CA SER A 130 -16.59 12.35 -4.21
C SER A 130 -16.62 13.79 -3.67
N LYS A 131 -15.75 14.12 -2.72
CA LYS A 131 -15.68 15.43 -2.05
C LYS A 131 -14.53 16.31 -2.55
N ILE A 132 -13.51 15.72 -3.15
CA ILE A 132 -12.36 16.45 -3.70
C ILE A 132 -12.59 16.85 -5.15
N ASN A 133 -11.87 17.88 -5.59
CA ASN A 133 -11.83 18.27 -7.00
C ASN A 133 -10.94 17.30 -7.78
N LEU A 134 -11.55 16.42 -8.57
CA LEU A 134 -10.85 15.49 -9.45
C LEU A 134 -10.60 16.11 -10.83
N THR A 135 -9.34 16.28 -11.19
CA THR A 135 -8.95 16.68 -12.55
C THR A 135 -8.86 15.44 -13.43
N LYS A 136 -9.82 15.27 -14.34
CA LYS A 136 -9.78 14.20 -15.34
C LYS A 136 -8.74 14.55 -16.41
N LYS A 137 -7.85 13.60 -16.70
CA LYS A 137 -6.87 13.71 -17.79
C LYS A 137 -7.15 12.58 -18.78
N GLU A 138 -7.29 12.93 -20.04
CA GLU A 138 -7.32 11.94 -21.12
C GLU A 138 -5.90 11.47 -21.38
N LEU A 139 -5.71 10.16 -21.39
CA LEU A 139 -4.41 9.52 -21.58
C LEU A 139 -4.50 8.59 -22.77
N THR A 140 -3.46 8.59 -23.60
CA THR A 140 -3.27 7.53 -24.59
C THR A 140 -2.78 6.25 -23.92
N ILE A 141 -2.97 5.10 -24.58
CA ILE A 141 -2.53 3.79 -24.05
C ILE A 141 -1.02 3.81 -23.73
N LYS A 142 -0.20 4.40 -24.60
CA LYS A 142 1.25 4.52 -24.39
C LYS A 142 1.62 5.35 -23.16
N GLU A 143 0.88 6.43 -22.90
CA GLU A 143 1.10 7.26 -21.72
C GLU A 143 0.65 6.55 -20.45
N ALA A 144 -0.48 5.85 -20.50
CA ALA A 144 -0.94 5.01 -19.39
C ALA A 144 0.07 3.92 -19.05
N GLU A 145 0.61 3.21 -20.05
CA GLU A 145 1.67 2.21 -19.87
C GLU A 145 2.92 2.82 -19.24
N LYS A 146 3.34 3.99 -19.72
CA LYS A 146 4.50 4.68 -19.15
C LYS A 146 4.27 5.06 -17.70
N LEU A 147 3.11 5.63 -17.36
CA LEU A 147 2.73 5.98 -16.00
C LEU A 147 2.70 4.75 -15.08
N ILE A 148 2.10 3.65 -15.53
CA ILE A 148 2.04 2.40 -14.75
C ILE A 148 3.44 1.82 -14.57
N THR A 149 4.27 1.84 -15.60
CA THR A 149 5.65 1.35 -15.52
C THR A 149 6.47 2.19 -14.57
N THR A 150 6.43 3.52 -14.69
CA THR A 150 7.12 4.43 -13.77
C THR A 150 6.59 4.28 -12.34
N PHE A 151 5.29 4.15 -12.13
CA PHE A 151 4.73 3.88 -10.79
C PHE A 151 5.24 2.55 -10.23
N ASN A 152 5.22 1.49 -11.03
CA ASN A 152 5.70 0.18 -10.60
C ASN A 152 7.21 0.20 -10.34
N GLU A 153 7.98 0.91 -11.16
CA GLU A 153 9.41 1.13 -10.99
C GLU A 153 9.72 2.02 -9.80
N GLU A 154 8.92 3.02 -9.46
CA GLU A 154 9.10 3.84 -8.26
C GLU A 154 8.73 3.08 -6.99
N ASN A 155 7.72 2.22 -7.05
CA ASN A 155 7.37 1.34 -5.94
C ASN A 155 8.41 0.22 -5.78
N LYS A 156 8.90 -0.35 -6.89
CA LYS A 156 10.04 -1.27 -6.90
C LYS A 156 11.31 -0.55 -6.49
N ALA A 157 11.61 0.64 -6.96
CA ALA A 157 12.77 1.44 -6.58
C ALA A 157 12.68 1.85 -5.12
N LYS A 158 11.52 2.21 -4.57
CA LYS A 158 11.39 2.36 -3.11
C LYS A 158 11.60 1.03 -2.35
N ALA A 159 11.44 -0.11 -3.02
CA ALA A 159 11.80 -1.45 -2.53
C ALA A 159 13.20 -1.97 -2.97
N SER A 160 13.92 -1.28 -3.88
CA SER A 160 15.13 -1.79 -4.59
C SER A 160 16.25 -0.73 -4.78
N THR A 161 16.00 0.55 -4.52
CA THR A 161 17.00 1.63 -4.36
C THR A 161 17.64 1.59 -2.98
N ASP A 162 17.64 0.42 -2.36
CA ASP A 162 18.49 0.06 -1.23
C ASP A 162 19.74 -0.75 -1.65
N ASP A 163 20.02 -0.92 -2.96
CA ASP A 163 21.18 -1.71 -3.40
C ASP A 163 22.22 -0.99 -4.29
N LYS A 164 22.04 0.28 -4.69
CA LYS A 164 23.07 0.99 -5.49
C LYS A 164 23.28 2.45 -5.10
N LYS A 165 23.95 2.67 -3.97
CA LYS A 165 24.94 3.75 -3.83
C LYS A 165 26.15 3.24 -3.06
N LYS A 166 27.13 2.70 -3.79
CA LYS A 166 28.54 2.75 -3.39
C LYS A 166 29.38 3.26 -4.56
N ASP A 167 29.68 4.55 -4.43
CA ASP A 167 30.90 5.26 -4.80
C ASP A 167 31.55 5.00 -6.17
N THR A 168 31.39 6.00 -7.03
CA THR A 168 32.37 6.34 -8.05
C THR A 168 33.53 7.15 -7.45
N LYS A 169 34.76 6.68 -7.76
CA LYS A 169 36.10 7.33 -7.74
C LYS A 169 36.98 7.10 -6.50
N PRO A 170 38.32 7.08 -6.67
CA PRO A 170 39.11 6.32 -7.64
C PRO A 170 40.20 5.48 -6.95
N ILE A 171 40.55 4.33 -7.52
CA ILE A 171 41.61 3.45 -7.02
C ILE A 171 42.96 4.17 -7.11
N LYS A 172 43.50 4.60 -5.96
CA LYS A 172 44.92 4.97 -5.82
C LYS A 172 45.73 3.68 -5.74
N SER A 173 46.47 3.41 -6.80
CA SER A 173 47.54 2.43 -6.87
C SER A 173 48.62 2.74 -5.82
N LYS A 174 48.86 1.81 -4.89
CA LYS A 174 50.12 1.72 -4.15
C LYS A 174 50.65 0.29 -4.18
N LYS A 175 51.77 0.16 -4.88
CA LYS A 175 52.77 -0.93 -4.87
C LYS A 175 53.04 -1.43 -3.45
N ILE A 176 53.34 -2.74 -3.32
CA ILE A 176 54.46 -3.37 -2.59
C ILE A 176 54.46 -4.85 -3.07
N SER A 177 55.31 -5.27 -4.00
CA SER A 177 56.71 -5.75 -3.85
C SER A 177 56.87 -6.99 -2.95
N LYS A 178 57.29 -8.08 -3.61
CA LYS A 178 57.98 -9.30 -3.15
C LYS A 178 58.52 -9.28 -1.71
N LYS A 179 58.21 -10.35 -0.97
CA LYS A 179 59.24 -11.23 -0.40
C LYS A 179 58.65 -12.60 -0.10
#